data_AF-A0A9P8HJA5-F1
#
_entry.id   AF-A0A9P8HJA5-F1
#
_cell.length_a   1.000
_cell.length_b   1.000
_cell.length_c   1.000
_cell.angle_alpha   90.00
_cell.angle_beta   90.00
_cell.angle_gamma   90.00
#
_symmetry.space_group_name_H-M   'P 1'
#
loop_
_entity.id
_entity.type
_entity.pdbx_description
1 polymer ?
#
loop_
_entity_poly.entity_id
_entity_poly.type
_entity_poly.pdbx_seq_one_letter_code
_entity_poly.pdbx_strand_id
1 'polypeptide(L)'
;MYTRPRLTSLYSHLRLSLVRLSDPGRKQAYSFKPLSLSKFSSTMALNGEGIISRTAQDAGEDEQLRLSNWENESWKEWPSKAQFEGLEEHRGPVQLKVKGTIPSWAAGSLFRTGPGLDRVEGTSRGTHFIHHWFDGIAHSHRFDIAPSESAEGSATVTYSSRRHADAVVAEIKEKGWQTSLSFAQRADPCIGLFAKVMTIFLPSKANINVTVVPDMPGGDDVKEGDASKGKALYVLTDSATISKLDPKTLEPIGNARQKSLHPDLKGPISCAHTQRDPETGDLFNFNLELSSHPTYRIFRVNAKDGSVDILATFSDKKYPAAYMHSFFMTENYIVFCVQSTQYAWSGLKIPWQRNILDAIKPFDPSIPCTWVVVDRRHGKGVVAEFSTPAGFFFHSANAFEEVVTDESGNKHTEINMDAISYNNTDILHMFYYDILLDRDGATKKTMLDKKFYKTTANRLSRYRFRIPSEPQSAKEKASAVAEEVLSIPSPHVGELPTIHPKHAGKPYRYVYTVANRGLYLFADSIAKTDTHTQGALIWSGPKGHSPGEAIFVPRPGGTEEDDGVLLSVVLDGTLEKSYLLCLDARTMEEAGRAEADFAIPLSLHGAHQAKGHL
;
A
#
# COMPACT_ATOMS: atom_id res chain seq x y z
N MET A 1 -53.39 -33.69 0.02
CA MET A 1 -53.09 -35.14 0.01
C MET A 1 -51.68 -35.34 0.59
N TYR A 2 -51.66 -35.76 1.86
CA TYR A 2 -50.67 -36.53 2.63
C TYR A 2 -49.22 -36.64 2.09
N THR A 3 -48.24 -35.94 2.68
CA THR A 3 -47.34 -36.32 3.83
C THR A 3 -46.11 -37.18 3.47
N ARG A 4 -44.92 -36.69 3.85
CA ARG A 4 -43.67 -37.44 4.20
C ARG A 4 -43.97 -38.53 5.26
N PRO A 5 -43.08 -39.52 5.64
CA PRO A 5 -41.60 -39.46 5.70
C PRO A 5 -40.74 -40.78 5.64
N ARG A 6 -39.41 -40.59 5.73
CA ARG A 6 -38.35 -41.33 6.51
C ARG A 6 -37.75 -42.71 6.10
N LEU A 7 -36.38 -42.70 6.10
CA LEU A 7 -35.39 -43.68 6.64
C LEU A 7 -35.34 -45.09 5.96
N THR A 8 -34.22 -45.78 5.72
CA THR A 8 -33.01 -46.11 6.53
C THR A 8 -32.05 -46.92 5.59
N SER A 9 -30.72 -46.69 5.57
CA SER A 9 -29.65 -47.46 6.26
C SER A 9 -29.10 -48.76 5.60
N LEU A 10 -27.77 -48.75 5.41
CA LEU A 10 -26.74 -49.80 5.69
C LEU A 10 -26.40 -50.94 4.69
N TYR A 11 -25.06 -51.04 4.42
CA TYR A 11 -24.17 -52.24 4.28
C TYR A 11 -24.35 -53.09 3.00
N SER A 12 -23.35 -53.74 2.39
CA SER A 12 -22.00 -54.16 2.79
C SER A 12 -21.21 -54.61 1.54
N HIS A 13 -19.88 -54.66 1.71
CA HIS A 13 -18.83 -55.13 0.81
C HIS A 13 -18.96 -56.57 0.24
N LEU A 14 -18.03 -56.83 -0.71
CA LEU A 14 -17.25 -58.07 -0.92
C LEU A 14 -17.84 -59.14 -1.86
N ARG A 15 -17.25 -59.30 -3.06
CA ARG A 15 -16.10 -60.23 -3.28
C ARG A 15 -15.65 -60.28 -4.74
N LEU A 16 -14.32 -60.30 -4.87
CA LEU A 16 -13.57 -60.75 -6.04
C LEU A 16 -13.88 -62.22 -6.37
N SER A 17 -13.93 -62.52 -7.66
CA SER A 17 -13.73 -63.86 -8.21
C SER A 17 -12.57 -63.81 -9.20
N LEU A 18 -11.41 -64.31 -8.76
CA LEU A 18 -10.29 -64.68 -9.60
C LEU A 18 -10.60 -66.03 -10.25
N VAL A 19 -10.44 -66.12 -11.57
CA VAL A 19 -10.18 -67.38 -12.27
C VAL A 19 -8.85 -67.22 -13.00
N ARG A 20 -7.86 -68.02 -12.59
CA ARG A 20 -6.64 -68.33 -13.35
C ARG A 20 -6.88 -69.64 -14.10
N LEU A 21 -6.27 -69.74 -15.29
CA LEU A 21 -5.55 -70.88 -15.89
C LEU A 21 -5.30 -70.48 -17.37
N SER A 22 -4.08 -70.03 -17.72
CA SER A 22 -2.90 -70.81 -18.14
C SER A 22 -2.83 -70.97 -19.67
N ASP A 23 -1.90 -70.27 -20.35
CA ASP A 23 -0.75 -70.87 -21.04
C ASP A 23 0.15 -69.77 -21.70
N PRO A 24 1.46 -70.00 -21.92
CA PRO A 24 2.48 -68.99 -22.12
C PRO A 24 2.86 -68.75 -23.59
N GLY A 25 3.41 -67.57 -23.86
CA GLY A 25 4.31 -67.36 -25.00
C GLY A 25 3.70 -66.71 -26.23
N ARG A 26 3.56 -65.38 -26.20
CA ARG A 26 3.76 -64.52 -27.40
C ARG A 26 4.07 -63.10 -26.98
N LYS A 27 5.27 -62.63 -27.35
CA LYS A 27 5.65 -61.22 -27.28
C LYS A 27 4.72 -60.42 -28.19
N GLN A 28 3.91 -59.52 -27.60
CA GLN A 28 3.27 -58.43 -28.32
C GLN A 28 3.75 -57.12 -27.69
N ALA A 29 4.39 -56.30 -28.52
CA ALA A 29 4.81 -54.96 -28.18
C ALA A 29 3.56 -54.10 -27.93
N TYR A 30 3.39 -53.62 -26.70
CA TYR A 30 2.42 -52.59 -26.41
C TYR A 30 3.05 -51.23 -26.65
N SER A 31 2.62 -50.59 -27.74
CA SER A 31 2.79 -49.16 -27.98
C SER A 31 2.05 -48.40 -26.88
N PHE A 32 2.79 -47.82 -25.93
CA PHE A 32 2.26 -46.79 -25.04
C PHE A 32 2.13 -45.50 -25.86
N LYS A 33 0.90 -45.18 -26.28
CA LYS A 33 0.56 -43.80 -26.58
C LYS A 33 0.67 -43.01 -25.27
N PRO A 34 1.50 -41.95 -25.19
CA PRO A 34 1.46 -41.09 -24.02
C PRO A 34 0.09 -40.41 -23.99
N LEU A 35 -0.67 -40.66 -22.91
CA LEU A 35 -1.77 -39.78 -22.55
C LEU A 35 -1.18 -38.39 -22.33
N SER A 36 -1.62 -37.44 -23.14
CA SER A 36 -1.32 -36.02 -23.03
C SER A 36 -1.59 -35.54 -21.59
N LEU A 37 -0.50 -35.35 -20.83
CA LEU A 37 -0.47 -34.70 -19.52
C LEU A 37 -0.56 -33.17 -19.58
N SER A 38 -1.08 -32.59 -20.68
CA SER A 38 -0.99 -31.14 -20.92
C SER A 38 -2.18 -30.30 -20.44
N LYS A 39 -3.17 -30.87 -19.72
CA LYS A 39 -4.36 -30.10 -19.26
C LYS A 39 -4.94 -30.55 -17.91
N PHE A 40 -4.12 -31.05 -16.98
CA PHE A 40 -4.49 -30.99 -15.56
C PHE A 40 -4.21 -29.55 -15.06
N SER A 41 -5.11 -28.65 -15.48
CA SER A 41 -5.48 -27.32 -14.97
C SER A 41 -4.41 -26.53 -14.19
N SER A 42 -3.65 -25.68 -14.90
CA SER A 42 -2.96 -24.50 -14.36
C SER A 42 -3.87 -23.62 -13.49
N THR A 43 -5.17 -23.64 -13.77
CA THR A 43 -6.25 -22.94 -13.06
C THR A 43 -6.43 -23.35 -11.59
N MET A 44 -6.27 -24.63 -11.21
CA MET A 44 -6.31 -25.01 -9.78
C MET A 44 -5.06 -24.54 -9.01
N ALA A 45 -3.95 -24.26 -9.71
CA ALA A 45 -2.70 -23.92 -9.05
C ALA A 45 -2.67 -22.49 -8.49
N LEU A 46 -3.46 -21.53 -9.00
CA LEU A 46 -3.38 -20.12 -8.55
C LEU A 46 -4.16 -19.88 -7.25
N ASN A 47 -5.33 -20.50 -7.12
CA ASN A 47 -6.19 -20.35 -5.94
C ASN A 47 -5.77 -21.26 -4.78
N GLY A 48 -4.71 -22.06 -4.96
CA GLY A 48 -4.17 -22.94 -3.93
C GLY A 48 -3.47 -22.20 -2.79
N GLU A 49 -3.15 -22.95 -1.74
CA GLU A 49 -2.32 -22.51 -0.61
C GLU A 49 -0.85 -22.84 -0.89
N GLY A 50 0.07 -22.11 -0.25
CA GLY A 50 1.51 -22.29 -0.40
C GLY A 50 2.15 -21.31 -1.40
N ILE A 51 3.19 -21.75 -2.09
CA ILE A 51 3.99 -20.91 -3.00
C ILE A 51 3.70 -21.30 -4.43
N ILE A 52 3.34 -20.30 -5.21
CA ILE A 52 2.83 -20.47 -6.55
C ILE A 52 3.77 -19.74 -7.50
N SER A 53 4.47 -20.49 -8.35
CA SER A 53 5.37 -19.92 -9.36
C SER A 53 4.61 -19.60 -10.64
N ARG A 54 4.84 -18.41 -11.19
CA ARG A 54 4.23 -17.90 -12.41
C ARG A 54 5.25 -17.26 -13.32
N THR A 55 5.07 -17.48 -14.61
CA THR A 55 5.83 -16.87 -15.69
C THR A 55 5.01 -15.77 -16.35
N ALA A 56 5.65 -14.90 -17.13
CA ALA A 56 4.96 -13.88 -17.92
C ALA A 56 3.84 -14.45 -18.84
N GLN A 57 3.99 -15.71 -19.28
CA GLN A 57 3.03 -16.36 -20.16
C GLN A 57 1.71 -16.72 -19.46
N ASP A 58 1.75 -16.88 -18.14
CA ASP A 58 0.59 -17.25 -17.33
C ASP A 58 -0.32 -16.04 -17.03
N ALA A 59 0.20 -14.81 -17.21
CA ALA A 59 -0.45 -13.57 -16.78
C ALA A 59 -1.87 -13.39 -17.35
N GLY A 60 -2.08 -13.72 -18.63
CA GLY A 60 -3.38 -13.63 -19.27
C GLY A 60 -4.39 -14.63 -18.70
N GLU A 61 -3.99 -15.88 -18.44
CA GLU A 61 -4.87 -16.89 -17.84
C GLU A 61 -5.19 -16.54 -16.38
N ASP A 62 -4.20 -16.12 -15.61
CA ASP A 62 -4.36 -15.76 -14.20
C ASP A 62 -5.23 -14.50 -14.02
N GLU A 63 -5.15 -13.52 -14.93
CA GLU A 63 -6.05 -12.37 -14.93
C GLU A 63 -7.52 -12.80 -15.18
N GLN A 64 -7.74 -13.71 -16.13
CA GLN A 64 -9.10 -14.24 -16.38
C GLN A 64 -9.62 -15.04 -15.19
N LEU A 65 -8.76 -15.83 -14.53
CA LEU A 65 -9.13 -16.55 -13.32
C LEU A 65 -9.49 -15.58 -12.19
N ARG A 66 -8.71 -14.50 -12.01
CA ARG A 66 -9.02 -13.44 -11.04
C ARG A 66 -10.41 -12.84 -11.28
N LEU A 67 -10.73 -12.51 -12.53
CA LEU A 67 -12.05 -12.00 -12.90
C LEU A 67 -13.17 -13.03 -12.65
N SER A 68 -12.91 -14.31 -12.94
CA SER A 68 -13.86 -15.39 -12.67
C SER A 68 -14.12 -15.58 -11.17
N ASN A 69 -13.09 -15.45 -10.33
CA ASN A 69 -13.25 -15.52 -8.87
C ASN A 69 -14.20 -14.42 -8.36
N TRP A 70 -14.13 -13.21 -8.92
CA TRP A 70 -15.11 -12.16 -8.65
C TRP A 70 -16.52 -12.55 -9.11
N GLU A 71 -16.67 -13.04 -10.35
CA GLU A 71 -17.99 -13.43 -10.88
C GLU A 71 -18.62 -14.59 -10.10
N ASN A 72 -17.80 -15.44 -9.49
CA ASN A 72 -18.22 -16.53 -8.60
C ASN A 72 -18.49 -16.08 -7.16
N GLU A 73 -18.35 -14.79 -6.86
CA GLU A 73 -18.53 -14.21 -5.52
C GLU A 73 -17.62 -14.84 -4.46
N SER A 74 -16.40 -15.26 -4.83
CA SER A 74 -15.45 -15.98 -3.96
C SER A 74 -15.13 -15.26 -2.66
N TRP A 75 -15.22 -13.92 -2.64
CA TRP A 75 -15.00 -13.11 -1.44
C TRP A 75 -15.93 -13.44 -0.27
N LYS A 76 -17.10 -14.02 -0.54
CA LYS A 76 -18.06 -14.44 0.50
C LYS A 76 -17.51 -15.56 1.38
N GLU A 77 -16.56 -16.31 0.86
CA GLU A 77 -15.90 -17.40 1.57
C GLU A 77 -14.60 -16.94 2.27
N TRP A 78 -14.35 -15.62 2.29
CA TRP A 78 -13.15 -15.02 2.86
C TRP A 78 -13.49 -14.07 4.02
N PRO A 79 -13.53 -14.57 5.26
CA PRO A 79 -13.84 -13.73 6.41
C PRO A 79 -12.76 -12.66 6.61
N SER A 80 -13.17 -11.42 6.85
CA SER A 80 -12.24 -10.28 6.95
C SER A 80 -12.72 -9.15 7.85
N LYS A 81 -13.89 -9.30 8.48
CA LYS A 81 -14.53 -8.26 9.28
C LYS A 81 -13.61 -7.73 10.39
N ALA A 82 -12.85 -8.62 11.04
CA ALA A 82 -11.90 -8.27 12.09
C ALA A 82 -10.70 -7.42 11.62
N GLN A 83 -10.50 -7.21 10.31
CA GLN A 83 -9.52 -6.26 9.79
C GLN A 83 -9.94 -4.80 9.98
N PHE A 84 -11.24 -4.58 10.15
CA PHE A 84 -11.88 -3.27 10.03
C PHE A 84 -12.67 -2.87 11.26
N GLU A 85 -13.13 -3.84 12.06
CA GLU A 85 -13.96 -3.60 13.24
C GLU A 85 -13.28 -4.13 14.51
N GLY A 86 -13.58 -3.50 15.65
CA GLY A 86 -13.36 -4.10 16.96
C GLY A 86 -11.91 -4.17 17.46
N LEU A 87 -11.04 -3.23 17.04
CA LEU A 87 -9.67 -3.18 17.55
C LEU A 87 -9.65 -3.05 19.08
N GLU A 88 -8.96 -4.01 19.72
CA GLU A 88 -8.52 -3.91 21.09
C GLU A 88 -7.14 -3.23 21.15
N GLU A 89 -7.04 -2.15 21.93
CA GLU A 89 -5.77 -1.48 22.15
C GLU A 89 -4.94 -2.25 23.20
N HIS A 90 -3.71 -2.62 22.85
CA HIS A 90 -2.78 -3.29 23.76
C HIS A 90 -1.59 -2.40 24.06
N ARG A 91 -1.65 -1.66 25.17
CA ARG A 91 -0.51 -0.89 25.69
C ARG A 91 0.50 -1.85 26.33
N GLY A 92 1.27 -2.53 25.48
CA GLY A 92 2.12 -3.66 25.83
C GLY A 92 3.31 -3.33 26.75
N PRO A 93 4.39 -4.15 26.73
CA PRO A 93 4.63 -5.22 25.76
C PRO A 93 3.83 -6.50 26.04
N VAL A 94 3.18 -7.03 25.01
CA VAL A 94 2.55 -8.37 25.00
C VAL A 94 3.51 -9.36 24.34
N GLN A 95 3.94 -10.39 25.06
CA GLN A 95 4.80 -11.43 24.49
C GLN A 95 4.00 -12.31 23.51
N LEU A 96 4.44 -12.37 22.26
CA LEU A 96 3.82 -13.21 21.23
C LEU A 96 4.45 -14.60 21.20
N LYS A 97 3.65 -15.60 20.81
CA LYS A 97 4.12 -16.98 20.66
C LYS A 97 4.75 -17.17 19.28
N VAL A 98 6.04 -17.47 19.24
CA VAL A 98 6.76 -17.73 17.97
C VAL A 98 6.61 -19.21 17.57
N LYS A 99 6.28 -19.45 16.30
CA LYS A 99 6.35 -20.75 15.63
C LYS A 99 7.33 -20.67 14.46
N GLY A 100 8.08 -21.74 14.21
CA GLY A 100 9.19 -21.70 13.25
C GLY A 100 10.34 -20.83 13.77
N THR A 101 11.06 -20.18 12.85
CA THR A 101 12.25 -19.38 13.15
C THR A 101 12.14 -18.01 12.49
N ILE A 102 11.91 -16.98 13.31
CA ILE A 102 12.16 -15.60 12.89
C ILE A 102 13.66 -15.34 13.10
N PRO A 103 14.44 -14.98 12.07
CA PRO A 103 15.89 -14.86 12.24
C PRO A 103 16.28 -13.77 13.22
N SER A 104 17.21 -14.09 14.13
CA SER A 104 17.75 -13.14 15.13
C SER A 104 18.38 -11.88 14.52
N TRP A 105 18.90 -11.96 13.30
CA TRP A 105 19.47 -10.80 12.60
C TRP A 105 18.41 -9.82 12.08
N ALA A 106 17.13 -10.23 12.03
CA ALA A 106 16.01 -9.32 11.75
C ALA A 106 15.61 -8.49 12.99
N ALA A 107 16.39 -8.55 14.07
CA ALA A 107 16.16 -7.81 15.31
C ALA A 107 16.05 -6.29 15.07
N GLY A 108 15.08 -5.69 15.75
CA GLY A 108 14.66 -4.32 15.54
C GLY A 108 13.20 -4.12 15.93
N SER A 109 12.64 -3.00 15.52
CA SER A 109 11.23 -2.66 15.75
C SER A 109 10.54 -2.47 14.41
N LEU A 110 9.49 -3.26 14.16
CA LEU A 110 8.57 -3.01 13.05
C LEU A 110 7.44 -2.12 13.54
N PHE A 111 7.34 -0.93 12.97
CA PHE A 111 6.23 0.00 13.18
C PHE A 111 5.23 -0.11 12.05
N ARG A 112 3.95 -0.08 12.38
CA ARG A 112 2.82 -0.06 11.43
C ARG A 112 1.85 1.03 11.86
N THR A 113 1.18 1.67 10.91
CA THR A 113 0.09 2.61 11.21
C THR A 113 -1.08 2.40 10.27
N GLY A 114 -2.28 2.71 10.74
CA GLY A 114 -3.48 2.51 9.95
C GLY A 114 -4.77 2.90 10.67
N PRO A 115 -5.90 2.75 9.96
CA PRO A 115 -7.23 2.82 10.52
C PRO A 115 -7.45 1.70 11.55
N GLY A 116 -7.74 2.05 12.80
CA GLY A 116 -8.01 1.08 13.88
C GLY A 116 -9.49 0.94 14.25
N LEU A 117 -10.32 1.95 14.00
CA LEU A 117 -11.75 1.93 14.33
C LEU A 117 -12.58 2.48 13.19
N ASP A 118 -13.73 1.85 12.91
CA ASP A 118 -14.70 2.25 11.88
C ASP A 118 -15.90 3.03 12.43
N ARG A 119 -15.96 3.24 13.76
CA ARG A 119 -17.05 3.97 14.41
C ARG A 119 -16.63 4.58 15.74
N VAL A 120 -17.41 5.55 16.19
CA VAL A 120 -17.33 6.13 17.53
C VAL A 120 -18.69 5.97 18.21
N GLU A 121 -18.73 5.20 19.28
CA GLU A 121 -19.94 4.97 20.07
C GLU A 121 -20.10 5.99 21.20
N GLY A 122 -21.32 6.08 21.74
CA GLY A 122 -21.62 6.94 22.88
C GLY A 122 -21.49 8.44 22.56
N THR A 123 -21.81 8.83 21.32
CA THR A 123 -21.87 10.25 20.93
C THR A 123 -23.20 10.88 21.35
N SER A 124 -23.28 12.21 21.32
CA SER A 124 -24.52 12.96 21.54
C SER A 124 -25.65 12.63 20.54
N ARG A 125 -25.37 11.90 19.46
CA ARG A 125 -26.34 11.44 18.45
C ARG A 125 -26.38 9.91 18.27
N GLY A 126 -25.87 9.14 19.24
CA GLY A 126 -25.77 7.67 19.14
C GLY A 126 -24.40 7.23 18.63
N THR A 127 -24.36 6.28 17.69
CA THR A 127 -23.10 5.81 17.08
C THR A 127 -22.80 6.59 15.81
N HIS A 128 -21.61 7.18 15.75
CA HIS A 128 -21.09 7.79 14.52
C HIS A 128 -20.32 6.75 13.72
N PHE A 129 -20.81 6.42 12.52
CA PHE A 129 -20.13 5.51 11.61
C PHE A 129 -19.18 6.27 10.68
N ILE A 130 -17.98 5.73 10.54
CA ILE A 130 -17.02 6.15 9.55
C ILE A 130 -17.33 5.41 8.25
N HIS A 131 -17.34 6.12 7.13
CA HIS A 131 -17.80 5.55 5.86
C HIS A 131 -16.68 4.98 5.00
N HIS A 132 -15.45 5.43 5.17
CA HIS A 132 -14.32 5.07 4.32
C HIS A 132 -13.13 4.57 5.15
N TRP A 133 -12.43 3.55 4.66
CA TRP A 133 -11.32 2.93 5.38
C TRP A 133 -10.24 3.95 5.78
N PHE A 134 -9.82 4.82 4.86
CA PHE A 134 -8.82 5.87 5.14
C PHE A 134 -9.25 6.90 6.20
N ASP A 135 -10.55 6.98 6.52
CA ASP A 135 -11.06 7.86 7.57
C ASP A 135 -11.09 7.21 8.95
N GLY A 136 -10.83 5.90 9.04
CA GLY A 136 -10.85 5.20 10.32
C GLY A 136 -9.82 5.78 11.30
N ILE A 137 -10.12 5.64 12.59
CA ILE A 137 -9.39 6.37 13.64
C ILE A 137 -7.94 5.87 13.73
N ALA A 138 -6.99 6.79 13.71
CA ALA A 138 -5.57 6.50 13.63
C ALA A 138 -5.05 5.66 14.80
N HIS A 139 -4.38 4.56 14.45
CA HIS A 139 -3.74 3.64 15.38
C HIS A 139 -2.37 3.23 14.86
N SER A 140 -1.41 3.10 15.78
CA SER A 140 -0.08 2.60 15.48
C SER A 140 0.21 1.34 16.25
N HIS A 141 1.02 0.46 15.65
CA HIS A 141 1.40 -0.83 16.17
C HIS A 141 2.93 -0.96 16.13
N ARG A 142 3.49 -1.68 17.09
CA ARG A 142 4.92 -1.95 17.21
C ARG A 142 5.12 -3.43 17.51
N PHE A 143 6.00 -4.06 16.73
CA PHE A 143 6.52 -5.39 16.99
C PHE A 143 8.01 -5.28 17.28
N ASP A 144 8.43 -5.55 18.51
CA ASP A 144 9.84 -5.60 18.88
C ASP A 144 10.37 -7.01 18.71
N ILE A 145 11.33 -7.16 17.81
CA ILE A 145 12.01 -8.40 17.47
C ILE A 145 13.37 -8.39 18.16
N ALA A 146 13.59 -9.33 19.07
CA ALA A 146 14.83 -9.45 19.84
C ALA A 146 15.43 -10.85 19.67
N PRO A 147 16.76 -11.01 19.62
CA PRO A 147 17.38 -12.33 19.62
C PRO A 147 16.90 -13.17 20.81
N SER A 148 16.61 -14.44 20.56
CA SER A 148 16.20 -15.37 21.61
C SER A 148 17.41 -15.85 22.42
N GLU A 149 17.31 -15.77 23.75
CA GLU A 149 18.33 -16.32 24.65
C GLU A 149 18.29 -17.86 24.71
N SER A 150 17.13 -18.46 24.40
CA SER A 150 16.91 -19.91 24.52
C SER A 150 16.96 -20.67 23.20
N ALA A 151 17.01 -19.98 22.06
CA ALA A 151 17.03 -20.57 20.73
C ALA A 151 17.99 -19.81 19.80
N GLU A 152 19.21 -20.34 19.66
CA GLU A 152 20.26 -19.74 18.84
C GLU A 152 19.78 -19.47 17.40
N GLY A 153 20.10 -18.29 16.89
CA GLY A 153 19.70 -17.87 15.53
C GLY A 153 18.24 -17.43 15.39
N SER A 154 17.38 -17.63 16.40
CA SER A 154 15.96 -17.25 16.39
C SER A 154 15.69 -15.97 17.18
N ALA A 155 14.48 -15.41 17.03
CA ALA A 155 14.02 -14.21 17.70
C ALA A 155 12.75 -14.44 18.52
N THR A 156 12.58 -13.63 19.57
CA THR A 156 11.32 -13.41 20.28
C THR A 156 10.66 -12.14 19.78
N VAL A 157 9.34 -12.06 19.88
CA VAL A 157 8.57 -10.89 19.43
C VAL A 157 7.63 -10.41 20.53
N THR A 158 7.65 -9.11 20.83
CA THR A 158 6.63 -8.48 21.67
C THR A 158 5.83 -7.47 20.87
N TYR A 159 4.57 -7.25 21.26
CA TYR A 159 3.62 -6.38 20.57
C TYR A 159 3.13 -5.26 21.48
N SER A 160 2.91 -4.08 20.89
CA SER A 160 2.21 -2.95 21.50
C SER A 160 1.42 -2.18 20.45
N SER A 161 0.34 -1.51 20.85
CA SER A 161 -0.43 -0.61 20.00
C SER A 161 -0.96 0.61 20.77
N ARG A 162 -1.21 1.71 20.05
CA ARG A 162 -1.75 2.94 20.61
C ARG A 162 -2.57 3.72 19.58
N ARG A 163 -3.76 4.16 19.98
CA ARG A 163 -4.58 5.14 19.29
C ARG A 163 -3.99 6.52 19.53
N HIS A 164 -3.80 7.29 18.47
CA HIS A 164 -3.21 8.63 18.54
C HIS A 164 -4.12 9.72 17.94
N ALA A 165 -5.42 9.46 17.88
CA ALA A 165 -6.46 10.39 17.45
C ALA A 165 -7.56 10.61 18.51
N ASP A 166 -7.22 10.51 19.80
CA ASP A 166 -8.17 10.68 20.93
C ASP A 166 -8.93 12.01 20.89
N ALA A 167 -8.26 13.08 20.45
CA ALA A 167 -8.88 14.39 20.35
C ALA A 167 -10.01 14.41 19.28
N VAL A 168 -9.84 13.66 18.18
CA VAL A 168 -10.87 13.48 17.13
C VAL A 168 -12.05 12.69 17.69
N VAL A 169 -11.78 11.59 18.40
CA VAL A 169 -12.81 10.78 19.05
C VAL A 169 -13.62 11.60 20.05
N ALA A 170 -12.96 12.39 20.90
CA ALA A 170 -13.62 13.26 21.87
C ALA A 170 -14.52 14.30 21.19
N GLU A 171 -14.07 14.90 20.07
CA GLU A 171 -14.88 15.82 19.29
C GLU A 171 -16.12 15.14 18.69
N ILE A 172 -15.95 13.96 18.10
CA ILE A 172 -17.06 13.19 17.53
C ILE A 172 -18.07 12.83 18.63
N LYS A 173 -17.60 12.43 19.82
CA LYS A 173 -18.46 12.15 20.97
C LYS A 173 -19.28 13.37 21.40
N GLU A 174 -18.62 14.51 21.53
CA GLU A 174 -19.26 15.77 21.95
C GLU A 174 -20.29 16.24 20.91
N LYS A 175 -19.90 16.33 19.64
CA LYS A 175 -20.73 16.94 18.59
C LYS A 175 -21.72 15.97 17.94
N GLY A 176 -21.48 14.66 18.04
CA GLY A 176 -22.26 13.62 17.39
C GLY A 176 -21.81 13.29 15.96
N TRP A 177 -20.79 13.99 15.45
CA TRP A 177 -20.31 13.87 14.07
C TRP A 177 -18.89 14.43 13.91
N GLN A 178 -18.17 13.99 12.87
CA GLN A 178 -16.81 14.42 12.58
C GLN A 178 -16.76 15.82 11.95
N THR A 179 -16.00 16.75 12.55
CA THR A 179 -15.87 18.11 12.00
C THR A 179 -14.59 18.41 11.26
N SER A 180 -13.55 17.59 11.45
CA SER A 180 -12.32 17.67 10.68
C SER A 180 -12.54 17.33 9.20
N LEU A 181 -11.64 17.81 8.34
CA LEU A 181 -11.55 17.35 6.96
C LEU A 181 -11.24 15.86 6.94
N SER A 182 -11.97 15.10 6.14
CA SER A 182 -11.79 13.66 5.98
C SER A 182 -11.30 13.34 4.55
N PHE A 183 -10.93 12.09 4.30
CA PHE A 183 -10.73 11.58 2.96
C PHE A 183 -12.06 11.42 2.21
N ALA A 184 -13.06 10.72 2.78
CA ALA A 184 -14.31 10.39 2.08
C ALA A 184 -15.55 10.18 2.98
N GLN A 185 -15.55 10.71 4.21
CA GLN A 185 -16.72 10.70 5.08
C GLN A 185 -17.94 11.33 4.37
N ARG A 186 -19.04 10.56 4.28
CA ARG A 186 -20.29 11.03 3.69
C ARG A 186 -20.89 12.13 4.54
N ALA A 187 -21.41 13.15 3.89
CA ALA A 187 -22.09 14.25 4.58
C ALA A 187 -23.35 13.74 5.30
N ASP A 188 -23.49 14.06 6.58
CA ASP A 188 -24.73 13.83 7.33
C ASP A 188 -25.81 14.83 6.85
N PRO A 189 -26.93 14.37 6.26
CA PRO A 189 -27.99 15.24 5.77
C PRO A 189 -28.71 16.00 6.89
N CYS A 190 -28.60 15.55 8.15
CA CYS A 190 -29.16 16.22 9.32
C CYS A 190 -28.33 17.42 9.78
N ILE A 191 -27.18 17.69 9.14
CA ILE A 191 -26.34 18.85 9.42
C ILE A 191 -26.64 19.94 8.38
N GLY A 192 -27.26 21.01 8.84
CA GLY A 192 -27.59 22.17 8.01
C GLY A 192 -26.34 22.83 7.39
N LEU A 193 -26.53 23.49 6.25
CA LEU A 193 -25.47 24.19 5.50
C LEU A 193 -24.72 25.23 6.37
N PHE A 194 -25.45 25.94 7.23
CA PHE A 194 -24.88 26.95 8.13
C PHE A 194 -23.87 26.35 9.14
N ALA A 195 -24.16 25.17 9.69
CA ALA A 195 -23.22 24.47 10.58
C ALA A 195 -21.95 24.02 9.83
N LYS A 196 -22.07 23.60 8.56
CA LYS A 196 -20.91 23.25 7.71
C LYS A 196 -20.01 24.47 7.46
N VAL A 197 -20.59 25.65 7.19
CA VAL A 197 -19.84 26.89 6.99
C VAL A 197 -19.12 27.33 8.27
N MET A 198 -19.79 27.29 9.42
CA MET A 198 -19.20 27.69 10.71
C MET A 198 -18.00 26.81 11.11
N THR A 199 -17.97 25.53 10.72
CA THR A 199 -16.85 24.64 11.05
C THR A 199 -15.55 24.94 10.28
N ILE A 200 -15.59 25.71 9.18
CA ILE A 200 -14.37 26.15 8.47
C ILE A 200 -13.47 27.00 9.39
N PHE A 201 -14.06 27.66 10.39
CA PHE A 201 -13.37 28.53 11.34
C PHE A 201 -12.88 27.79 12.60
N LEU A 202 -13.16 26.49 12.75
CA LEU A 202 -12.69 25.72 13.91
C LEU A 202 -11.29 25.13 13.66
N PRO A 203 -10.42 25.05 14.69
CA PRO A 203 -9.15 24.34 14.57
C PRO A 203 -9.40 22.86 14.27
N SER A 204 -8.94 22.36 13.12
CA SER A 204 -9.09 20.95 12.75
C SER A 204 -8.19 20.07 13.63
N LYS A 205 -8.77 19.04 14.22
CA LYS A 205 -8.03 17.95 14.89
C LYS A 205 -7.55 16.96 13.82
N ALA A 206 -6.37 16.39 14.02
CA ALA A 206 -5.69 15.57 13.01
C ALA A 206 -5.98 14.06 13.22
N ASN A 207 -6.46 13.39 12.17
CA ASN A 207 -6.51 11.94 12.06
C ASN A 207 -5.45 11.53 11.02
N ILE A 208 -4.27 11.11 11.49
CA ILE A 208 -3.10 10.87 10.62
C ILE A 208 -2.68 9.41 10.81
N ASN A 209 -2.83 8.57 9.79
CA ASN A 209 -2.82 7.11 9.92
C ASN A 209 -2.23 6.37 8.70
N VAL A 210 -1.46 7.04 7.83
CA VAL A 210 -1.07 6.46 6.53
C VAL A 210 0.32 5.86 6.58
N THR A 211 1.36 6.69 6.73
CA THR A 211 2.76 6.24 6.73
C THR A 211 3.48 6.51 8.04
N VAL A 212 4.48 5.68 8.33
CA VAL A 212 5.40 5.84 9.46
C VAL A 212 6.78 6.23 8.93
N VAL A 213 7.33 7.32 9.44
CA VAL A 213 8.66 7.82 9.10
C VAL A 213 9.51 7.87 10.38
N PRO A 214 10.32 6.83 10.63
CA PRO A 214 11.35 6.86 11.68
C PRO A 214 12.34 8.00 11.44
N ASP A 215 12.71 8.71 12.50
CA ASP A 215 13.85 9.65 12.52
C ASP A 215 13.80 10.69 11.38
N MET A 216 12.64 11.33 11.20
CA MET A 216 12.49 12.41 10.22
C MET A 216 13.39 13.59 10.60
N PRO A 217 14.28 14.06 9.69
CA PRO A 217 15.11 15.22 9.97
C PRO A 217 14.29 16.51 10.10
N GLY A 218 14.76 17.46 10.89
CA GLY A 218 14.11 18.77 11.09
C GLY A 218 12.82 18.75 11.94
N GLY A 219 12.44 17.62 12.53
CA GLY A 219 11.21 17.48 13.34
C GLY A 219 11.34 17.90 14.82
N ASP A 220 12.40 18.61 15.19
CA ASP A 220 12.65 19.02 16.58
C ASP A 220 11.67 20.10 17.07
N ASP A 221 11.12 20.92 16.16
CA ASP A 221 10.21 22.03 16.48
C ASP A 221 8.73 21.62 16.72
N VAL A 222 8.41 20.32 16.70
CA VAL A 222 7.09 19.84 17.14
C VAL A 222 7.03 19.96 18.66
N LYS A 223 6.38 21.04 19.14
CA LYS A 223 6.42 21.52 20.54
C LYS A 223 6.51 20.43 21.60
N GLU A 224 7.54 20.60 22.42
CA GLU A 224 7.95 19.82 23.58
C GLU A 224 6.83 19.68 24.63
N GLY A 225 6.44 18.42 24.89
CA GLY A 225 6.04 17.97 26.21
C GLY A 225 7.17 17.07 26.73
N ASP A 226 8.08 17.64 27.51
CA ASP A 226 9.12 17.01 28.36
C ASP A 226 9.78 15.69 27.92
N ALA A 227 10.04 15.50 26.61
CA ALA A 227 10.76 14.34 26.10
C ALA A 227 11.80 14.75 25.04
N SER A 228 13.05 14.81 25.49
CA SER A 228 14.35 14.73 24.80
C SER A 228 14.45 15.19 23.33
N LYS A 229 15.45 16.04 23.06
CA LYS A 229 16.23 16.00 21.81
C LYS A 229 16.64 14.55 21.53
N GLY A 230 15.94 13.87 20.65
CA GLY A 230 16.03 12.43 20.48
C GLY A 230 15.21 11.95 19.30
N LYS A 231 15.61 10.80 18.75
CA LYS A 231 14.97 10.19 17.59
C LYS A 231 13.49 9.90 17.89
N ALA A 232 12.61 10.24 16.96
CA ALA A 232 11.16 10.13 17.14
C ALA A 232 10.51 9.36 15.98
N LEU A 233 9.28 8.94 16.20
CA LEU A 233 8.44 8.33 15.18
C LEU A 233 7.49 9.38 14.62
N TYR A 234 7.43 9.54 13.30
CA TYR A 234 6.49 10.47 12.67
C TYR A 234 5.44 9.69 11.89
N VAL A 235 4.19 10.16 11.94
CA VAL A 235 3.09 9.60 11.16
C VAL A 235 2.55 10.67 10.22
N LEU A 236 2.38 10.31 8.95
CA LEU A 236 1.95 11.22 7.89
C LEU A 236 0.65 10.72 7.22
N THR A 237 0.01 11.64 6.50
CA THR A 237 -1.14 11.43 5.61
C THR A 237 -0.99 12.37 4.41
N ASP A 238 -1.94 12.42 3.48
CA ASP A 238 -1.90 13.29 2.30
C ASP A 238 -2.28 14.75 2.63
N SER A 239 -1.61 15.29 3.65
CA SER A 239 -1.73 16.64 4.17
C SER A 239 -0.36 17.15 4.57
N ALA A 240 -0.19 18.48 4.58
CA ALA A 240 1.00 19.12 5.13
C ALA A 240 1.12 18.99 6.67
N THR A 241 0.24 18.25 7.35
CA THR A 241 0.26 18.03 8.80
C THR A 241 1.00 16.72 9.13
N ILE A 242 1.91 16.79 10.09
CA ILE A 242 2.76 15.69 10.54
C ILE A 242 2.47 15.44 12.02
N SER A 243 2.28 14.18 12.41
CA SER A 243 2.15 13.77 13.82
C SER A 243 3.47 13.19 14.32
N LYS A 244 3.88 13.55 15.53
CA LYS A 244 5.05 13.00 16.23
C LYS A 244 4.56 12.09 17.36
N LEU A 245 5.08 10.87 17.41
CA LEU A 245 4.81 9.88 18.44
C LEU A 245 6.10 9.52 19.17
N ASP A 246 5.98 9.16 20.45
CA ASP A 246 7.06 8.52 21.19
C ASP A 246 7.30 7.11 20.61
N PRO A 247 8.53 6.76 20.17
CA PRO A 247 8.78 5.50 19.50
C PRO A 247 8.66 4.28 20.43
N LYS A 248 8.70 4.47 21.75
CA LYS A 248 8.62 3.37 22.72
C LYS A 248 7.17 3.04 23.07
N THR A 249 6.40 4.05 23.41
CA THR A 249 5.03 3.97 23.93
C THR A 249 3.97 4.19 22.86
N LEU A 250 4.35 4.73 21.70
CA LEU A 250 3.48 5.18 20.61
C LEU A 250 2.53 6.32 21.03
N GLU A 251 2.77 6.96 22.17
CA GLU A 251 1.96 8.08 22.65
C GLU A 251 2.14 9.31 21.75
N PRO A 252 1.05 9.98 21.33
CA PRO A 252 1.18 11.21 20.55
C PRO A 252 1.84 12.32 21.38
N ILE A 253 2.93 12.87 20.85
CA ILE A 253 3.65 14.02 21.40
C ILE A 253 3.01 15.32 20.90
N GLY A 254 2.72 15.40 19.59
CA GLY A 254 2.13 16.60 19.01
C GLY A 254 2.02 16.57 17.50
N ASN A 255 1.39 17.59 16.94
CA ASN A 255 1.26 17.79 15.50
C ASN A 255 2.01 19.06 15.07
N ALA A 256 2.62 19.03 13.89
CA ALA A 256 3.19 20.19 13.22
C ALA A 256 2.71 20.27 11.78
N ARG A 257 2.94 21.42 11.14
CA ARG A 257 2.71 21.60 9.70
C ARG A 257 4.04 21.80 9.00
N GLN A 258 4.15 21.45 7.71
CA GLN A 258 5.35 21.70 6.91
C GLN A 258 5.81 23.17 6.94
N LYS A 259 4.88 24.13 7.16
CA LYS A 259 5.23 25.55 7.39
C LYS A 259 6.22 25.77 8.55
N SER A 260 6.22 24.89 9.55
CA SER A 260 7.20 24.95 10.65
C SER A 260 8.61 24.56 10.21
N LEU A 261 8.74 23.71 9.18
CA LEU A 261 10.02 23.37 8.58
C LEU A 261 10.55 24.52 7.72
N HIS A 262 9.67 25.19 6.96
CA HIS A 262 10.04 26.34 6.14
C HIS A 262 8.82 27.25 5.86
N PRO A 263 8.95 28.59 5.94
CA PRO A 263 7.83 29.53 5.84
C PRO A 263 7.03 29.47 4.53
N ASP A 264 7.67 29.08 3.42
CA ASP A 264 7.03 28.94 2.11
C ASP A 264 6.16 27.68 1.97
N LEU A 265 6.31 26.68 2.85
CA LEU A 265 5.54 25.43 2.83
C LEU A 265 4.16 25.62 3.48
N LYS A 266 3.40 26.60 3.00
CA LYS A 266 2.14 27.07 3.59
C LYS A 266 0.88 26.42 3.01
N GLY A 267 1.02 25.60 1.97
CA GLY A 267 -0.07 24.84 1.37
C GLY A 267 -0.62 23.74 2.28
N PRO A 268 -1.92 23.39 2.19
CA PRO A 268 -2.53 22.39 3.07
C PRO A 268 -2.26 20.93 2.66
N ILE A 269 -1.81 20.70 1.43
CA ILE A 269 -1.67 19.37 0.83
C ILE A 269 -0.19 19.02 0.62
N SER A 270 0.10 17.75 0.87
CA SER A 270 1.36 17.04 0.64
C SER A 270 0.99 15.56 0.41
N CYS A 271 1.95 14.68 0.16
CA CYS A 271 1.70 13.24 0.23
C CYS A 271 2.28 12.59 1.49
N ALA A 272 1.75 11.41 1.82
CA ALA A 272 2.22 10.57 2.92
C ALA A 272 3.56 9.88 2.63
N HIS A 273 3.84 9.55 1.37
CA HIS A 273 5.08 8.88 0.95
C HIS A 273 6.21 9.88 0.70
N THR A 274 6.91 10.25 1.77
CA THR A 274 8.20 10.93 1.67
C THR A 274 9.26 10.01 1.07
N GLN A 275 10.20 10.56 0.31
CA GLN A 275 11.35 9.81 -0.21
C GLN A 275 12.59 10.11 0.64
N ARG A 276 13.33 9.08 1.08
CA ARG A 276 14.57 9.23 1.85
C ARG A 276 15.77 8.81 1.02
N ASP A 277 16.76 9.69 0.88
CA ASP A 277 18.02 9.37 0.22
C ASP A 277 18.76 8.30 1.05
N PRO A 278 19.06 7.11 0.49
CA PRO A 278 19.76 6.06 1.20
C PRO A 278 21.23 6.42 1.52
N GLU A 279 21.82 7.39 0.82
CA GLU A 279 23.22 7.81 1.00
C GLU A 279 23.36 8.98 1.98
N THR A 280 22.54 10.02 1.82
CA THR A 280 22.63 11.22 2.68
C THR A 280 21.68 11.19 3.88
N GLY A 281 20.62 10.37 3.83
CA GLY A 281 19.54 10.37 4.80
C GLY A 281 18.53 11.50 4.62
N ASP A 282 18.74 12.42 3.66
CA ASP A 282 17.86 13.56 3.40
C ASP A 282 16.45 13.10 3.05
N LEU A 283 15.46 13.88 3.47
CA LEU A 283 14.05 13.59 3.22
C LEU A 283 13.46 14.55 2.19
N PHE A 284 12.73 14.03 1.21
CA PHE A 284 12.10 14.79 0.15
C PHE A 284 10.58 14.66 0.24
N ASN A 285 9.88 15.75 -0.06
CA ASN A 285 8.43 15.78 -0.24
C ASN A 285 8.04 17.01 -1.07
N PHE A 286 6.74 17.26 -1.22
CA PHE A 286 6.20 18.47 -1.81
C PHE A 286 5.20 19.18 -0.90
N ASN A 287 4.96 20.44 -1.20
CA ASN A 287 3.87 21.22 -0.62
C ASN A 287 3.03 21.82 -1.75
N LEU A 288 1.71 21.65 -1.67
CA LEU A 288 0.74 22.17 -2.63
C LEU A 288 -0.11 23.25 -1.97
N GLU A 289 0.04 24.48 -2.46
CA GLU A 289 -0.82 25.61 -2.15
C GLU A 289 -1.94 25.73 -3.18
N LEU A 290 -3.17 25.65 -2.69
CA LEU A 290 -4.37 25.70 -3.52
C LEU A 290 -4.68 27.15 -3.93
N SER A 291 -4.76 27.39 -5.23
CA SER A 291 -5.21 28.67 -5.79
C SER A 291 -5.68 28.46 -7.23
N SER A 292 -6.15 29.54 -7.91
CA SER A 292 -6.46 29.48 -9.34
C SER A 292 -5.25 29.17 -10.23
N HIS A 293 -4.03 29.34 -9.70
CA HIS A 293 -2.75 28.90 -10.26
C HIS A 293 -2.03 28.12 -9.16
N PRO A 294 -2.34 26.83 -8.97
CA PRO A 294 -1.80 26.03 -7.86
C PRO A 294 -0.28 26.11 -7.82
N THR A 295 0.29 26.25 -6.62
CA THR A 295 1.75 26.35 -6.44
C THR A 295 2.28 25.08 -5.81
N TYR A 296 3.11 24.37 -6.56
CA TYR A 296 3.86 23.21 -6.08
C TYR A 296 5.27 23.65 -5.66
N ARG A 297 5.70 23.17 -4.50
CA ARG A 297 7.07 23.36 -3.98
C ARG A 297 7.67 22.01 -3.67
N ILE A 298 8.66 21.59 -4.44
CA ILE A 298 9.43 20.37 -4.17
C ILE A 298 10.55 20.76 -3.21
N PHE A 299 10.66 20.08 -2.09
CA PHE A 299 11.62 20.44 -1.04
C PHE A 299 12.40 19.24 -0.51
N ARG A 300 13.57 19.55 0.03
CA ARG A 300 14.46 18.65 0.76
C ARG A 300 14.58 19.13 2.20
N VAL A 301 14.50 18.23 3.16
CA VAL A 301 14.94 18.44 4.55
C VAL A 301 16.28 17.74 4.72
N ASN A 302 17.32 18.52 4.99
CA ASN A 302 18.69 18.04 5.10
C ASN A 302 18.86 17.22 6.39
N ALA A 303 19.33 15.98 6.29
CA ALA A 303 19.52 15.10 7.43
C ALA A 303 20.61 15.58 8.39
N LYS A 304 21.57 16.35 7.86
CA LYS A 304 22.71 16.86 8.63
C LYS A 304 22.31 17.86 9.71
N ASP A 305 21.38 18.76 9.41
CA ASP A 305 21.07 19.91 10.27
C ASP A 305 19.57 20.29 10.32
N GLY A 306 18.71 19.55 9.62
CA GLY A 306 17.27 19.82 9.56
C GLY A 306 16.87 21.02 8.71
N SER A 307 17.82 21.70 8.05
CA SER A 307 17.52 22.82 7.16
C SER A 307 16.70 22.37 5.94
N VAL A 308 15.94 23.31 5.36
CA VAL A 308 15.06 23.01 4.22
C VAL A 308 15.50 23.76 2.98
N ASP A 309 15.67 23.03 1.88
CA ASP A 309 15.89 23.58 0.56
C ASP A 309 14.63 23.45 -0.29
N ILE A 310 14.21 24.53 -0.93
CA ILE A 310 13.18 24.49 -1.99
C ILE A 310 13.89 24.22 -3.32
N LEU A 311 13.80 22.99 -3.82
CA LEU A 311 14.47 22.55 -5.05
C LEU A 311 13.82 23.13 -6.31
N ALA A 312 12.49 23.23 -6.30
CA ALA A 312 11.73 23.84 -7.37
C ALA A 312 10.41 24.41 -6.86
N THR A 313 9.99 25.52 -7.45
CA THR A 313 8.63 26.06 -7.31
C THR A 313 8.04 26.26 -8.70
N PHE A 314 6.86 25.70 -8.95
CA PHE A 314 6.11 25.92 -10.17
C PHE A 314 4.65 26.22 -9.87
N SER A 315 4.12 27.24 -10.54
CA SER A 315 2.80 27.80 -10.27
C SER A 315 2.10 28.19 -11.57
N ASP A 316 1.24 27.33 -12.08
CA ASP A 316 0.57 27.55 -13.37
C ASP A 316 -0.72 26.72 -13.45
N LYS A 317 -1.69 27.15 -14.26
CA LYS A 317 -2.91 26.40 -14.54
C LYS A 317 -2.64 25.08 -15.27
N LYS A 318 -1.55 24.97 -16.02
CA LYS A 318 -1.14 23.69 -16.64
C LYS A 318 -0.79 22.62 -15.61
N TYR A 319 -0.52 23.00 -14.35
CA TYR A 319 -0.34 22.10 -13.22
C TYR A 319 -1.56 22.19 -12.29
N PRO A 320 -2.70 21.59 -12.67
CA PRO A 320 -3.89 21.62 -11.84
C PRO A 320 -3.63 20.95 -10.50
N ALA A 321 -4.20 21.49 -9.43
CA ALA A 321 -4.15 20.86 -8.12
C ALA A 321 -4.81 19.48 -8.22
N ALA A 322 -4.06 18.43 -7.90
CA ALA A 322 -4.50 17.05 -8.03
C ALA A 322 -4.19 16.25 -6.76
N TYR A 323 -4.99 15.22 -6.51
CA TYR A 323 -4.73 14.26 -5.44
C TYR A 323 -3.55 13.36 -5.81
N MET A 324 -2.52 13.35 -4.97
CA MET A 324 -1.30 12.56 -5.20
C MET A 324 -0.81 11.98 -3.89
N HIS A 325 -0.51 10.68 -3.95
CA HIS A 325 -0.19 9.89 -2.76
C HIS A 325 1.30 9.55 -2.65
N SER A 326 2.03 9.56 -3.77
CA SER A 326 3.48 9.40 -3.79
C SER A 326 4.11 10.10 -5.01
N PHE A 327 5.44 10.11 -5.05
CA PHE A 327 6.26 10.59 -6.15
C PHE A 327 7.57 9.79 -6.21
N PHE A 328 8.36 10.00 -7.26
CA PHE A 328 9.55 9.20 -7.53
C PHE A 328 10.84 9.96 -7.21
N MET A 329 11.87 9.19 -6.89
CA MET A 329 13.22 9.70 -6.68
C MET A 329 14.20 8.76 -7.36
N THR A 330 15.09 9.31 -8.17
CA THR A 330 16.28 8.64 -8.71
C THR A 330 17.53 9.15 -7.99
N GLU A 331 18.71 8.69 -8.41
CA GLU A 331 19.98 9.20 -7.92
C GLU A 331 20.12 10.72 -8.06
N ASN A 332 19.72 11.29 -9.20
CA ASN A 332 19.92 12.70 -9.55
C ASN A 332 18.63 13.53 -9.65
N TYR A 333 17.45 12.90 -9.66
CA TYR A 333 16.18 13.60 -9.91
C TYR A 333 15.09 13.27 -8.89
N ILE A 334 14.22 14.24 -8.63
CA ILE A 334 12.85 14.02 -8.16
C ILE A 334 11.96 14.05 -9.39
N VAL A 335 11.12 13.03 -9.58
CA VAL A 335 10.17 12.99 -10.68
C VAL A 335 8.76 13.04 -10.10
N PHE A 336 8.01 14.05 -10.52
CA PHE A 336 6.71 14.39 -9.97
C PHE A 336 5.62 14.26 -11.02
N CYS A 337 4.58 13.48 -10.74
CA CYS A 337 3.47 13.25 -11.66
C CYS A 337 2.20 13.93 -11.15
N VAL A 338 1.78 15.00 -11.82
CA VAL A 338 0.45 15.59 -11.64
C VAL A 338 -0.56 14.68 -12.36
N GLN A 339 -1.20 13.81 -11.58
CA GLN A 339 -2.08 12.76 -12.07
C GLN A 339 -3.46 13.30 -12.52
N SER A 340 -4.24 12.46 -13.21
CA SER A 340 -5.59 12.79 -13.73
C SER A 340 -6.68 12.81 -12.63
N THR A 341 -6.34 13.29 -11.43
CA THR A 341 -7.15 13.34 -10.20
C THR A 341 -7.35 14.79 -9.71
N GLN A 342 -7.61 15.69 -10.65
CA GLN A 342 -7.69 17.12 -10.39
C GLN A 342 -8.83 17.47 -9.43
N TYR A 343 -8.57 18.37 -8.50
CA TYR A 343 -9.60 18.95 -7.64
C TYR A 343 -10.50 19.92 -8.43
N ALA A 344 -11.80 19.84 -8.18
CA ALA A 344 -12.76 20.78 -8.73
C ALA A 344 -12.64 22.16 -8.06
N TRP A 345 -13.03 23.20 -8.81
CA TRP A 345 -13.02 24.61 -8.36
C TRP A 345 -11.66 25.06 -7.80
N SER A 346 -10.57 24.59 -8.39
CA SER A 346 -9.21 24.90 -7.93
C SER A 346 -8.98 24.58 -6.44
N GLY A 347 -9.61 23.52 -5.94
CA GLY A 347 -9.52 23.09 -4.55
C GLY A 347 -10.60 23.66 -3.62
N LEU A 348 -11.40 24.64 -4.04
CA LEU A 348 -12.49 25.19 -3.20
C LEU A 348 -13.61 24.16 -2.92
N LYS A 349 -13.70 23.09 -3.72
CA LYS A 349 -14.65 22.00 -3.47
C LYS A 349 -14.26 21.18 -2.21
N ILE A 350 -12.98 21.20 -1.78
CA ILE A 350 -12.50 20.48 -0.59
C ILE A 350 -13.20 20.98 0.68
N PRO A 351 -13.10 22.28 1.07
CA PRO A 351 -13.83 22.76 2.25
C PRO A 351 -15.35 22.74 2.06
N TRP A 352 -15.85 22.75 0.81
CA TRP A 352 -17.29 22.66 0.52
C TRP A 352 -17.87 21.27 0.82
N GLN A 353 -17.24 20.21 0.31
CA GLN A 353 -17.66 18.83 0.55
C GLN A 353 -17.20 18.31 1.91
N ARG A 354 -16.12 18.89 2.43
CA ARG A 354 -15.44 18.50 3.67
C ARG A 354 -14.86 17.09 3.62
N ASN A 355 -14.62 16.62 2.41
CA ASN A 355 -13.79 15.45 2.16
C ASN A 355 -12.99 15.63 0.85
N ILE A 356 -11.92 14.85 0.71
CA ILE A 356 -11.00 14.89 -0.45
C ILE A 356 -11.63 14.22 -1.67
N LEU A 357 -12.23 13.03 -1.51
CA LEU A 357 -12.69 12.19 -2.63
C LEU A 357 -13.80 12.88 -3.45
N ASP A 358 -14.82 13.43 -2.80
CA ASP A 358 -15.91 14.15 -3.48
C ASP A 358 -15.43 15.49 -4.06
N ALA A 359 -14.26 15.99 -3.67
CA ALA A 359 -13.66 17.19 -4.23
C ALA A 359 -12.89 16.94 -5.54
N ILE A 360 -12.53 15.68 -5.83
CA ILE A 360 -11.90 15.28 -7.09
C ILE A 360 -12.94 15.38 -8.23
N LYS A 361 -12.51 15.80 -9.42
CA LYS A 361 -13.35 15.79 -10.63
C LYS A 361 -13.59 14.34 -11.08
N PRO A 362 -14.72 14.04 -11.74
CA PRO A 362 -14.86 12.75 -12.42
C PRO A 362 -13.67 12.48 -13.32
N PHE A 363 -13.19 11.24 -13.34
CA PHE A 363 -12.04 10.84 -14.16
C PHE A 363 -12.35 11.08 -15.64
N ASP A 364 -11.41 11.71 -16.34
CA ASP A 364 -11.51 12.00 -17.76
C ASP A 364 -10.28 11.41 -18.47
N PRO A 365 -10.45 10.33 -19.27
CA PRO A 365 -9.35 9.67 -19.94
C PRO A 365 -8.66 10.55 -21.01
N SER A 366 -9.25 11.68 -21.39
CA SER A 366 -8.65 12.64 -22.32
C SER A 366 -7.66 13.60 -21.66
N ILE A 367 -7.60 13.62 -20.33
CA ILE A 367 -6.71 14.49 -19.56
C ILE A 367 -5.45 13.70 -19.17
N PRO A 368 -4.29 13.93 -19.83
CA PRO A 368 -3.07 13.19 -19.53
C PRO A 368 -2.50 13.56 -18.17
N CYS A 369 -1.65 12.67 -17.63
CA CYS A 369 -0.81 13.02 -16.50
C CYS A 369 0.35 13.92 -16.99
N THR A 370 0.68 14.95 -16.21
CA THR A 370 1.81 15.85 -16.49
C THR A 370 2.95 15.56 -15.54
N TRP A 371 4.14 15.30 -16.08
CA TRP A 371 5.33 14.93 -15.33
C TRP A 371 6.34 16.07 -15.32
N VAL A 372 6.95 16.31 -14.16
CA VAL A 372 7.96 17.34 -13.92
C VAL A 372 9.18 16.69 -13.31
N VAL A 373 10.35 16.84 -13.94
CA VAL A 373 11.63 16.34 -13.47
C VAL A 373 12.40 17.49 -12.83
N VAL A 374 12.80 17.31 -11.57
CA VAL A 374 13.54 18.29 -10.78
C VAL A 374 14.91 17.74 -10.44
N ASP A 375 15.96 18.48 -10.76
CA ASP A 375 17.32 18.17 -10.33
C ASP A 375 17.44 18.33 -8.81
N ARG A 376 17.88 17.27 -8.12
CA ARG A 376 18.01 17.26 -6.65
C ARG A 376 19.44 17.34 -6.13
N ARG A 377 20.42 17.45 -7.04
CA ARG A 377 21.86 17.42 -6.70
C ARG A 377 22.57 18.74 -6.99
N HIS A 378 22.21 19.43 -8.07
CA HIS A 378 23.00 20.53 -8.64
C HIS A 378 22.28 21.88 -8.62
N GLY A 379 21.04 21.94 -8.12
CA GLY A 379 20.28 23.18 -8.01
C GLY A 379 19.76 23.72 -9.35
N LYS A 380 19.57 22.85 -10.35
CA LYS A 380 19.06 23.27 -11.68
C LYS A 380 17.55 23.51 -11.70
N GLY A 381 16.83 23.15 -10.63
CA GLY A 381 15.37 23.24 -10.58
C GLY A 381 14.72 22.26 -11.55
N VAL A 382 13.66 22.71 -12.25
CA VAL A 382 12.96 21.89 -13.25
C VAL A 382 13.83 21.72 -14.50
N VAL A 383 14.19 20.47 -14.83
CA VAL A 383 15.04 20.14 -15.98
C VAL A 383 14.28 19.52 -17.15
N ALA A 384 13.12 18.91 -16.90
CA ALA A 384 12.29 18.36 -17.95
C ALA A 384 10.79 18.33 -17.58
N GLU A 385 9.96 18.34 -18.61
CA GLU A 385 8.52 18.10 -18.55
C GLU A 385 8.10 17.16 -19.69
N PHE A 386 7.19 16.25 -19.38
CA PHE A 386 6.60 15.32 -20.35
C PHE A 386 5.22 14.86 -19.88
N SER A 387 4.58 13.99 -20.65
CA SER A 387 3.26 13.44 -20.34
C SER A 387 3.20 11.93 -20.45
N THR A 388 2.17 11.34 -19.83
CA THR A 388 1.73 9.96 -20.08
C THR A 388 0.21 9.99 -20.32
N PRO A 389 -0.38 8.90 -20.84
CA PRO A 389 -1.84 8.76 -20.85
C PRO A 389 -2.46 9.03 -19.47
N ALA A 390 -3.75 9.35 -19.48
CA ALA A 390 -4.52 9.55 -18.26
C ALA A 390 -4.46 8.30 -17.37
N GLY A 391 -4.28 8.50 -16.07
CA GLY A 391 -4.16 7.39 -15.14
C GLY A 391 -4.10 7.85 -13.70
N PHE A 392 -4.04 6.86 -12.82
CA PHE A 392 -3.92 7.05 -11.40
C PHE A 392 -3.00 5.99 -10.80
N PHE A 393 -2.20 6.35 -9.81
CA PHE A 393 -1.48 5.42 -8.96
C PHE A 393 -1.44 5.98 -7.53
N PHE A 394 -1.57 5.09 -6.55
CA PHE A 394 -1.22 5.43 -5.17
C PHE A 394 0.29 5.43 -5.01
N HIS A 395 0.93 4.33 -5.40
CA HIS A 395 2.32 4.06 -5.05
C HIS A 395 3.24 3.99 -6.27
N SER A 396 4.27 4.82 -6.21
CA SER A 396 5.55 4.61 -6.88
C SER A 396 6.27 3.43 -6.22
N ALA A 397 6.65 2.42 -6.99
CA ALA A 397 7.45 1.30 -6.53
C ALA A 397 8.95 1.66 -6.49
N ASN A 398 9.50 2.21 -7.57
CA ASN A 398 10.87 2.71 -7.64
C ASN A 398 11.07 3.65 -8.84
N ALA A 399 12.21 4.35 -8.90
CA ALA A 399 12.68 4.97 -10.13
C ALA A 399 14.20 4.97 -10.20
N PHE A 400 14.76 4.94 -11.40
CA PHE A 400 16.20 4.89 -11.59
C PHE A 400 16.64 5.43 -12.95
N GLU A 401 17.93 5.68 -13.07
CA GLU A 401 18.58 6.21 -14.28
C GLU A 401 19.35 5.12 -15.02
N GLU A 402 19.31 5.16 -16.35
CA GLU A 402 20.14 4.36 -17.23
C GLU A 402 20.87 5.27 -18.22
N VAL A 403 22.18 5.05 -18.43
CA VAL A 403 22.93 5.74 -19.47
C VAL A 403 22.93 4.87 -20.72
N VAL A 404 22.21 5.31 -21.74
CA VAL A 404 22.08 4.60 -23.02
C VAL A 404 23.01 5.25 -24.04
N THR A 405 23.64 4.42 -24.87
CA THR A 405 24.42 4.87 -26.03
C THR A 405 23.60 4.63 -27.28
N ASP A 406 23.30 5.69 -28.03
CA ASP A 406 22.55 5.58 -29.29
C ASP A 406 23.41 4.98 -30.42
N GLU A 407 22.78 4.68 -31.56
CA GLU A 407 23.45 4.11 -32.74
C GLU A 407 24.59 5.00 -33.29
N SER A 408 24.55 6.30 -32.99
CA SER A 408 25.58 7.27 -33.38
C SER A 408 26.72 7.39 -32.37
N GLY A 409 26.68 6.60 -31.29
CA GLY A 409 27.69 6.61 -30.22
C GLY A 409 27.49 7.73 -29.18
N ASN A 410 26.42 8.51 -29.27
CA ASN A 410 26.14 9.55 -28.27
C ASN A 410 25.49 8.92 -27.05
N LYS A 411 25.88 9.41 -25.87
CA LYS A 411 25.30 8.97 -24.60
C LYS A 411 24.19 9.91 -24.17
N HIS A 412 23.11 9.35 -23.64
CA HIS A 412 22.05 10.10 -22.96
C HIS A 412 21.54 9.34 -21.74
N THR A 413 20.92 10.06 -20.83
CA THR A 413 20.29 9.49 -19.64
C THR A 413 18.81 9.24 -19.90
N GLU A 414 18.34 8.06 -19.56
CA GLU A 414 16.93 7.70 -19.48
C GLU A 414 16.54 7.53 -18.03
N ILE A 415 15.38 8.07 -17.64
CA ILE A 415 14.76 7.82 -16.34
C ILE A 415 13.66 6.77 -16.53
N ASN A 416 13.63 5.79 -15.64
CA ASN A 416 12.60 4.76 -15.56
C ASN A 416 11.79 4.96 -14.28
N MET A 417 10.46 5.00 -14.38
CA MET A 417 9.54 5.22 -13.26
C MET A 417 8.55 4.06 -13.15
N ASP A 418 8.60 3.33 -12.05
CA ASP A 418 7.78 2.15 -11.80
C ASP A 418 6.63 2.45 -10.84
N ALA A 419 5.39 2.28 -11.28
CA ALA A 419 4.20 2.64 -10.50
C ALA A 419 3.15 1.52 -10.51
N ILE A 420 2.45 1.35 -9.40
CA ILE A 420 1.24 0.52 -9.33
C ILE A 420 0.06 1.30 -9.90
N SER A 421 -0.20 1.10 -11.19
CA SER A 421 -1.06 1.94 -12.01
C SER A 421 -2.47 1.39 -12.17
N TYR A 422 -3.43 2.30 -12.15
CA TYR A 422 -4.84 2.11 -12.42
C TYR A 422 -5.26 2.91 -13.66
N ASN A 423 -6.21 2.36 -14.41
CA ASN A 423 -6.75 3.02 -15.60
C ASN A 423 -7.72 4.16 -15.27
N ASN A 424 -8.24 4.21 -14.04
CA ASN A 424 -9.14 5.25 -13.56
C ASN A 424 -9.10 5.34 -12.03
N THR A 425 -10.04 6.07 -11.44
CA THR A 425 -10.13 6.32 -10.00
C THR A 425 -11.14 5.43 -9.26
N ASP A 426 -11.72 4.40 -9.88
CA ASP A 426 -12.76 3.56 -9.26
C ASP A 426 -12.26 2.89 -7.98
N ILE A 427 -10.95 2.60 -7.90
CA ILE A 427 -10.32 2.00 -6.72
C ILE A 427 -10.52 2.86 -5.46
N LEU A 428 -10.55 4.20 -5.57
CA LEU A 428 -10.79 5.10 -4.44
C LEU A 428 -12.18 4.89 -3.83
N HIS A 429 -13.14 4.39 -4.60
CA HIS A 429 -14.51 4.16 -4.14
C HIS A 429 -14.72 2.73 -3.64
N MET A 430 -13.80 1.80 -3.89
CA MET A 430 -13.89 0.43 -3.39
C MET A 430 -13.71 0.37 -1.86
N PHE A 431 -12.99 1.32 -1.28
CA PHE A 431 -12.60 1.34 0.14
C PHE A 431 -13.65 1.92 1.10
N TYR A 432 -14.90 2.09 0.65
CA TYR A 432 -16.00 2.37 1.58
C TYR A 432 -16.26 1.13 2.45
N TYR A 433 -16.46 1.33 3.76
CA TYR A 433 -16.72 0.25 4.71
C TYR A 433 -17.97 -0.58 4.34
N ASP A 434 -18.98 0.04 3.75
CA ASP A 434 -20.16 -0.70 3.26
C ASP A 434 -19.76 -1.79 2.27
N ILE A 435 -18.79 -1.50 1.40
CA ILE A 435 -18.24 -2.45 0.42
C ILE A 435 -17.28 -3.41 1.13
N LEU A 436 -16.31 -2.90 1.90
CA LEU A 436 -15.31 -3.76 2.57
C LEU A 436 -15.93 -4.81 3.52
N LEU A 437 -17.09 -4.50 4.09
CA LEU A 437 -17.83 -5.34 5.03
C LEU A 437 -19.10 -5.96 4.44
N ASP A 438 -19.32 -5.82 3.13
CA ASP A 438 -20.51 -6.28 2.39
C ASP A 438 -21.85 -5.95 3.08
N ARG A 439 -21.96 -4.74 3.62
CA ARG A 439 -23.19 -4.26 4.28
C ARG A 439 -24.29 -4.13 3.23
N ASP A 440 -25.41 -4.78 3.48
CA ASP A 440 -26.59 -4.77 2.60
C ASP A 440 -26.29 -5.17 1.13
N GLY A 441 -25.29 -6.04 0.90
CA GLY A 441 -24.90 -6.49 -0.43
C GLY A 441 -24.15 -5.44 -1.26
N ALA A 442 -23.60 -4.40 -0.63
CA ALA A 442 -22.91 -3.31 -1.31
C ALA A 442 -21.68 -3.76 -2.11
N THR A 443 -21.03 -4.88 -1.72
CA THR A 443 -19.91 -5.44 -2.48
C THR A 443 -20.35 -5.89 -3.85
N LYS A 444 -21.38 -6.73 -3.92
CA LYS A 444 -21.92 -7.21 -5.21
C LYS A 444 -22.36 -6.04 -6.08
N LYS A 445 -23.13 -5.11 -5.50
CA LYS A 445 -23.63 -3.94 -6.21
C LYS A 445 -22.52 -3.08 -6.82
N THR A 446 -21.41 -2.91 -6.12
CA THR A 446 -20.32 -2.05 -6.59
C THR A 446 -19.33 -2.83 -7.45
N MET A 447 -18.85 -3.96 -6.96
CA MET A 447 -17.83 -4.75 -7.65
C MET A 447 -18.38 -5.42 -8.90
N LEU A 448 -19.58 -6.03 -8.86
CA LEU A 448 -20.14 -6.73 -10.02
C LEU A 448 -21.07 -5.85 -10.85
N ASP A 449 -22.13 -5.27 -10.27
CA ASP A 449 -23.16 -4.58 -11.07
C ASP A 449 -22.61 -3.33 -11.75
N LYS A 450 -21.73 -2.57 -11.07
CA LYS A 450 -20.99 -1.44 -11.67
C LYS A 450 -19.66 -1.85 -12.34
N LYS A 451 -19.32 -3.13 -12.31
CA LYS A 451 -18.13 -3.73 -12.93
C LYS A 451 -16.79 -3.18 -12.41
N PHE A 452 -16.73 -2.71 -11.16
CA PHE A 452 -15.49 -2.21 -10.58
C PHE A 452 -14.38 -3.27 -10.54
N TYR A 453 -14.70 -4.56 -10.39
CA TYR A 453 -13.72 -5.66 -10.46
C TYR A 453 -12.82 -5.69 -11.72
N LYS A 454 -13.27 -5.05 -12.80
CA LYS A 454 -12.52 -4.88 -14.06
C LYS A 454 -11.66 -3.63 -14.08
N THR A 455 -12.12 -2.53 -13.47
CA THR A 455 -11.47 -1.22 -13.54
C THR A 455 -10.56 -0.94 -12.35
N THR A 456 -10.73 -1.66 -11.23
CA THR A 456 -9.87 -1.61 -10.04
C THR A 456 -8.68 -2.56 -10.11
N ALA A 457 -8.46 -3.21 -11.25
CA ALA A 457 -7.27 -4.03 -11.48
C ALA A 457 -6.04 -3.11 -11.62
N ASN A 458 -5.00 -3.39 -10.86
CA ASN A 458 -3.72 -2.69 -10.97
C ASN A 458 -2.72 -3.45 -11.83
N ARG A 459 -1.65 -2.74 -12.20
CA ARG A 459 -0.48 -3.31 -12.87
C ARG A 459 0.77 -2.55 -12.44
N LEU A 460 1.93 -3.19 -12.54
CA LEU A 460 3.21 -2.48 -12.49
C LEU A 460 3.49 -1.91 -13.88
N SER A 461 3.49 -0.59 -13.99
CA SER A 461 3.88 0.12 -15.22
C SER A 461 5.26 0.73 -15.05
N ARG A 462 6.17 0.49 -16.00
CA ARG A 462 7.44 1.24 -16.13
C ARG A 462 7.30 2.27 -17.24
N TYR A 463 7.30 3.54 -16.88
CA TYR A 463 7.40 4.63 -17.83
C TYR A 463 8.85 5.04 -18.00
N ARG A 464 9.29 5.19 -19.25
CA ARG A 464 10.66 5.57 -19.60
C ARG A 464 10.67 6.90 -20.33
N PHE A 465 11.59 7.78 -19.95
CA PHE A 465 11.76 9.08 -20.58
C PHE A 465 13.23 9.46 -20.70
N ARG A 466 13.64 9.96 -21.88
CA ARG A 466 14.98 10.49 -22.11
C ARG A 466 15.10 11.89 -21.55
N ILE A 467 16.07 12.10 -20.66
CA ILE A 467 16.40 13.43 -20.14
C ILE A 467 16.98 14.28 -21.28
N PRO A 468 16.41 15.48 -21.55
CA PRO A 468 16.94 16.42 -22.52
C PRO A 468 18.35 16.88 -22.15
N SER A 469 19.25 16.98 -23.12
CA SER A 469 20.59 17.56 -22.92
C SER A 469 20.55 19.08 -22.78
N GLU A 470 19.54 19.72 -23.36
CA GLU A 470 19.30 21.16 -23.35
C GLU A 470 17.90 21.47 -22.81
N PRO A 471 17.66 22.67 -22.26
CA PRO A 471 16.34 23.07 -21.78
C PRO A 471 15.28 22.98 -22.88
N GLN A 472 14.18 22.25 -22.60
CA GLN A 472 13.07 22.12 -23.55
C GLN A 472 12.38 23.46 -23.80
N SER A 473 12.11 23.76 -25.06
CA SER A 473 11.15 24.78 -25.48
C SER A 473 9.72 24.42 -25.07
N ALA A 474 8.82 25.40 -25.06
CA ALA A 474 7.42 25.17 -24.74
C ALA A 474 6.74 24.14 -25.68
N LYS A 475 7.14 24.12 -26.96
CA LYS A 475 6.63 23.17 -27.95
C LYS A 475 7.10 21.75 -27.64
N GLU A 476 8.37 21.57 -27.30
CA GLU A 476 8.94 20.27 -26.94
C GLU A 476 8.29 19.71 -25.67
N LYS A 477 8.10 20.55 -24.64
CA LYS A 477 7.38 20.15 -23.42
C LYS A 477 5.97 19.66 -23.72
N ALA A 478 5.25 20.36 -24.61
CA ALA A 478 3.87 20.02 -24.96
C ALA A 478 3.74 18.71 -25.78
N SER A 479 4.80 18.30 -26.50
CA SER A 479 4.80 17.08 -27.30
C SER A 479 5.59 15.93 -26.67
N ALA A 480 6.30 16.14 -25.56
CA ALA A 480 7.09 15.13 -24.90
C ALA A 480 6.17 14.11 -24.19
N VAL A 481 6.36 12.84 -24.52
CA VAL A 481 5.59 11.72 -23.98
C VAL A 481 6.57 10.63 -23.55
N ALA A 482 6.35 10.05 -22.37
CA ALA A 482 7.10 8.87 -21.92
C ALA A 482 6.49 7.58 -22.50
N GLU A 483 7.34 6.59 -22.74
CA GLU A 483 6.95 5.27 -23.23
C GLU A 483 6.65 4.33 -22.06
N GLU A 484 5.56 3.56 -22.11
CA GLU A 484 5.32 2.45 -21.18
C GLU A 484 6.08 1.21 -21.69
N VAL A 485 7.24 0.92 -21.10
CA VAL A 485 8.17 -0.13 -21.55
C VAL A 485 8.00 -1.47 -20.80
N LEU A 486 7.23 -1.46 -19.71
CA LEU A 486 6.89 -2.66 -18.93
C LEU A 486 5.45 -2.53 -18.40
N SER A 487 4.70 -3.63 -18.46
CA SER A 487 3.36 -3.73 -17.87
C SER A 487 3.13 -5.15 -17.34
N ILE A 488 3.12 -5.33 -16.02
CA ILE A 488 2.86 -6.62 -15.36
C ILE A 488 1.50 -6.55 -14.66
N PRO A 489 0.49 -7.32 -15.08
CA PRO A 489 -0.86 -7.22 -14.52
C PRO A 489 -1.02 -7.97 -13.18
N SER A 490 -2.01 -7.57 -12.40
CA SER A 490 -2.54 -8.41 -11.31
C SER A 490 -3.02 -9.77 -11.85
N PRO A 491 -2.78 -10.90 -11.15
CA PRO A 491 -2.27 -11.00 -9.77
C PRO A 491 -0.76 -11.25 -9.66
N HIS A 492 0.02 -11.07 -10.73
CA HIS A 492 1.49 -11.21 -10.67
C HIS A 492 2.16 -10.05 -9.95
N VAL A 493 1.39 -8.99 -9.69
CA VAL A 493 1.68 -7.86 -8.82
C VAL A 493 0.41 -7.46 -8.08
N GLY A 494 0.54 -6.61 -7.07
CA GLY A 494 -0.57 -5.94 -6.42
C GLY A 494 -0.20 -4.56 -5.89
N GLU A 495 -0.70 -4.22 -4.71
CA GLU A 495 -0.53 -2.92 -4.06
C GLU A 495 0.49 -2.93 -2.92
N LEU A 496 0.74 -1.77 -2.32
CA LEU A 496 1.68 -1.56 -1.20
C LEU A 496 3.09 -2.09 -1.54
N PRO A 497 3.70 -1.60 -2.63
CA PRO A 497 4.98 -2.11 -3.10
C PRO A 497 6.11 -1.81 -2.13
N THR A 498 6.94 -2.81 -1.88
CA THR A 498 8.24 -2.66 -1.22
C THR A 498 9.34 -3.26 -2.08
N ILE A 499 10.57 -2.81 -1.86
CA ILE A 499 11.77 -3.28 -2.55
C ILE A 499 12.90 -3.43 -1.53
N HIS A 500 14.03 -4.00 -1.95
CA HIS A 500 15.25 -3.93 -1.15
C HIS A 500 15.68 -2.46 -0.95
N PRO A 501 15.81 -1.94 0.28
CA PRO A 501 16.06 -0.51 0.54
C PRO A 501 17.30 0.08 -0.16
N LYS A 502 18.39 -0.70 -0.30
CA LYS A 502 19.62 -0.25 -1.03
C LYS A 502 19.42 -0.02 -2.53
N HIS A 503 18.31 -0.49 -3.10
CA HIS A 503 17.96 -0.32 -4.51
C HIS A 503 16.97 0.84 -4.75
N ALA A 504 16.53 1.53 -3.70
CA ALA A 504 15.74 2.74 -3.86
C ALA A 504 16.53 3.80 -4.66
N GLY A 505 15.93 4.30 -5.74
CA GLY A 505 16.58 5.26 -6.64
C GLY A 505 17.56 4.64 -7.65
N LYS A 506 17.73 3.31 -7.66
CA LYS A 506 18.73 2.57 -8.44
C LYS A 506 18.07 1.42 -9.23
N PRO A 507 18.72 0.91 -10.30
CA PRO A 507 18.23 -0.27 -11.00
C PRO A 507 18.02 -1.44 -10.03
N TYR A 508 16.93 -2.18 -10.25
CA TYR A 508 16.45 -3.21 -9.34
C TYR A 508 15.68 -4.28 -10.13
N ARG A 509 15.52 -5.45 -9.53
CA ARG A 509 14.88 -6.61 -10.13
C ARG A 509 13.58 -7.00 -9.44
N TYR A 510 13.50 -6.94 -8.12
CA TYR A 510 12.39 -7.51 -7.35
C TYR A 510 11.52 -6.45 -6.68
N VAL A 511 10.21 -6.57 -6.86
CA VAL A 511 9.20 -5.82 -6.09
C VAL A 511 8.30 -6.80 -5.34
N TYR A 512 7.98 -6.46 -4.09
CA TYR A 512 7.09 -7.23 -3.23
C TYR A 512 5.80 -6.46 -3.02
N THR A 513 4.65 -7.09 -3.23
CA THR A 513 3.33 -6.44 -3.14
C THR A 513 2.31 -7.34 -2.47
N VAL A 514 1.26 -6.76 -1.91
CA VAL A 514 0.05 -7.51 -1.53
C VAL A 514 -0.83 -7.67 -2.76
N ALA A 515 -0.97 -8.91 -3.23
CA ALA A 515 -1.66 -9.25 -4.46
C ALA A 515 -3.09 -9.73 -4.18
N ASN A 516 -3.93 -9.61 -5.21
CA ASN A 516 -5.34 -9.98 -5.16
C ASN A 516 -5.67 -10.94 -6.30
N ARG A 517 -5.94 -12.20 -5.95
CA ARG A 517 -6.33 -13.25 -6.91
C ARG A 517 -7.84 -13.26 -7.16
N GLY A 518 -8.58 -12.30 -6.63
CA GLY A 518 -10.04 -12.19 -6.71
C GLY A 518 -10.76 -13.02 -5.65
N LEU A 519 -10.01 -13.54 -4.66
CA LEU A 519 -10.56 -14.33 -3.56
C LEU A 519 -10.99 -13.45 -2.39
N TYR A 520 -10.49 -12.21 -2.33
CA TYR A 520 -10.84 -11.20 -1.34
C TYR A 520 -10.91 -9.79 -1.95
N LEU A 521 -11.46 -8.81 -1.22
CA LEU A 521 -11.68 -7.45 -1.72
C LEU A 521 -10.40 -6.65 -1.87
N PHE A 522 -9.49 -6.70 -0.88
CA PHE A 522 -8.25 -5.94 -0.92
C PHE A 522 -7.07 -6.79 -1.40
N ALA A 523 -6.56 -7.70 -0.55
CA ALA A 523 -5.46 -8.60 -0.90
C ALA A 523 -5.52 -9.94 -0.16
N ASP A 524 -5.26 -11.02 -0.88
CA ASP A 524 -5.34 -12.41 -0.41
C ASP A 524 -4.00 -13.18 -0.53
N SER A 525 -2.95 -12.49 -0.97
CA SER A 525 -1.62 -13.08 -1.19
C SER A 525 -0.51 -12.03 -1.14
N ILE A 526 0.75 -12.47 -1.10
CA ILE A 526 1.93 -11.62 -1.27
C ILE A 526 2.65 -12.10 -2.54
N ALA A 527 2.91 -11.18 -3.48
CA ALA A 527 3.66 -11.47 -4.70
C ALA A 527 5.07 -10.90 -4.59
N LYS A 528 6.07 -11.71 -4.94
CA LYS A 528 7.40 -11.26 -5.37
C LYS A 528 7.42 -11.27 -6.89
N THR A 529 7.51 -10.10 -7.50
CA THR A 529 7.53 -9.93 -8.96
C THR A 529 8.96 -9.67 -9.42
N ASP A 530 9.41 -10.40 -10.43
CA ASP A 530 10.69 -10.18 -11.10
C ASP A 530 10.47 -9.28 -12.32
N THR A 531 10.95 -8.04 -12.27
CA THR A 531 10.75 -7.04 -13.32
C THR A 531 11.52 -7.34 -14.60
N HIS A 532 12.51 -8.25 -14.57
CA HIS A 532 13.27 -8.65 -15.75
C HIS A 532 12.57 -9.78 -16.50
N THR A 533 12.12 -10.80 -15.78
CA THR A 533 11.45 -11.97 -16.39
C THR A 533 9.94 -11.82 -16.50
N GLN A 534 9.38 -10.83 -15.80
CA GLN A 534 7.94 -10.57 -15.64
C GLN A 534 7.18 -11.75 -15.01
N GLY A 535 7.88 -12.66 -14.34
CA GLY A 535 7.30 -13.73 -13.54
C GLY A 535 7.07 -13.32 -12.09
N ALA A 536 6.36 -14.16 -11.35
CA ALA A 536 6.08 -13.95 -9.93
C ALA A 536 6.18 -15.24 -9.10
N LEU A 537 6.62 -15.10 -7.85
CA LEU A 537 6.37 -16.08 -6.79
C LEU A 537 5.29 -15.51 -5.87
N ILE A 538 4.17 -16.22 -5.76
CA ILE A 538 3.01 -15.78 -4.97
C ILE A 538 2.91 -16.67 -3.73
N TRP A 539 3.03 -16.07 -2.55
CA TRP A 539 2.69 -16.70 -1.29
C TRP A 539 1.19 -16.58 -1.04
N SER A 540 0.55 -17.72 -0.75
CA SER A 540 -0.82 -17.82 -0.29
C SER A 540 -0.86 -18.53 1.05
N GLY A 541 -1.36 -17.83 2.07
CA GLY A 541 -1.71 -18.46 3.35
C GLY A 541 -2.90 -19.41 3.22
N PRO A 542 -3.32 -20.02 4.34
CA PRO A 542 -4.56 -20.76 4.39
C PRO A 542 -5.74 -19.89 3.96
N LYS A 543 -6.81 -20.51 3.45
CA LYS A 543 -8.02 -19.78 3.04
C LYS A 543 -8.54 -18.87 4.16
N GLY A 544 -8.80 -17.58 3.84
CA GLY A 544 -9.24 -16.57 4.81
C GLY A 544 -8.11 -15.80 5.49
N HIS A 545 -6.85 -16.02 5.10
CA HIS A 545 -5.69 -15.34 5.68
C HIS A 545 -5.23 -14.16 4.81
N SER A 546 -5.55 -12.94 5.23
CA SER A 546 -5.21 -11.73 4.47
C SER A 546 -3.93 -11.06 4.97
N PRO A 547 -2.90 -10.91 4.13
CA PRO A 547 -1.68 -10.20 4.48
C PRO A 547 -1.82 -8.68 4.35
N GLY A 548 -1.12 -7.94 5.21
CA GLY A 548 -0.81 -6.52 5.01
C GLY A 548 0.52 -6.33 4.28
N GLU A 549 0.93 -5.06 4.12
CA GLU A 549 2.21 -4.69 3.48
C GLU A 549 3.39 -5.53 3.99
N ALA A 550 4.19 -6.05 3.04
CA ALA A 550 5.32 -6.91 3.32
C ALA A 550 6.61 -6.08 3.36
N ILE A 551 7.13 -5.81 4.55
CA ILE A 551 8.34 -4.98 4.75
C ILE A 551 9.59 -5.82 4.57
N PHE A 552 10.45 -5.45 3.62
CA PHE A 552 11.73 -6.11 3.39
C PHE A 552 12.77 -5.73 4.46
N VAL A 553 13.37 -6.74 5.08
CA VAL A 553 14.48 -6.61 6.04
C VAL A 553 15.71 -7.31 5.46
N PRO A 554 16.75 -6.56 5.02
CA PRO A 554 17.95 -7.15 4.45
C PRO A 554 18.71 -8.01 5.44
N ARG A 555 19.28 -9.13 4.98
CA ARG A 555 20.27 -9.87 5.75
C ARG A 555 21.55 -9.03 5.89
N PRO A 556 22.10 -8.85 7.11
CA PRO A 556 23.39 -8.21 7.27
C PRO A 556 24.48 -8.96 6.49
N GLY A 557 25.21 -8.24 5.63
CA GLY A 557 26.25 -8.82 4.78
C GLY A 557 25.74 -9.58 3.54
N GLY A 558 24.42 -9.63 3.30
CA GLY A 558 23.86 -10.21 2.08
C GLY A 558 24.29 -9.45 0.82
N THR A 559 24.48 -10.19 -0.28
CA THR A 559 24.96 -9.66 -1.57
C THR A 559 23.89 -9.65 -2.66
N GLU A 560 22.91 -10.55 -2.58
CA GLU A 560 21.81 -10.62 -3.54
C GLU A 560 20.67 -9.66 -3.15
N GLU A 561 19.98 -9.12 -4.15
CA GLU A 561 18.89 -8.15 -3.96
C GLU A 561 17.73 -8.71 -3.12
N ASP A 562 17.48 -10.02 -3.18
CA ASP A 562 16.43 -10.70 -2.43
C ASP A 562 16.93 -11.47 -1.19
N ASP A 563 18.19 -11.25 -0.76
CA ASP A 563 18.74 -11.86 0.46
C ASP A 563 18.26 -11.12 1.72
N GLY A 564 17.09 -11.52 2.19
CA GLY A 564 16.46 -10.96 3.36
C GLY A 564 15.19 -11.70 3.74
N VAL A 565 14.40 -11.08 4.60
CA VAL A 565 13.06 -11.57 4.96
C VAL A 565 12.01 -10.49 4.72
N LEU A 566 10.77 -10.92 4.52
CA LEU A 566 9.60 -10.05 4.51
C LEU A 566 8.84 -10.20 5.81
N LEU A 567 8.48 -9.07 6.43
CA LEU A 567 7.62 -9.02 7.60
C LEU A 567 6.24 -8.48 7.20
N SER A 568 5.18 -9.26 7.43
CA SER A 568 3.80 -8.87 7.11
C SER A 568 2.86 -9.25 8.26
N VAL A 569 1.93 -8.36 8.62
CA VAL A 569 0.88 -8.68 9.58
C VAL A 569 -0.27 -9.34 8.82
N VAL A 570 -0.62 -10.57 9.20
CA VAL A 570 -1.67 -11.35 8.55
C VAL A 570 -2.83 -11.51 9.51
N LEU A 571 -4.07 -11.31 9.05
CA LEU A 571 -5.27 -11.72 9.78
C LEU A 571 -5.69 -13.11 9.30
N ASP A 572 -5.81 -14.06 10.22
CA ASP A 572 -6.69 -15.22 10.08
C ASP A 572 -8.13 -14.79 10.37
N GLY A 573 -8.91 -14.59 9.30
CA GLY A 573 -10.28 -14.13 9.44
C GLY A 573 -11.24 -15.18 10.01
N THR A 574 -10.87 -16.45 9.99
CA THR A 574 -11.72 -17.54 10.54
C THR A 574 -11.64 -17.56 12.05
N LEU A 575 -10.43 -17.40 12.60
CA LEU A 575 -10.20 -17.34 14.04
C LEU A 575 -10.27 -15.92 14.62
N GLU A 576 -10.36 -14.90 13.77
CA GLU A 576 -10.28 -13.48 14.14
C GLU A 576 -9.01 -13.18 14.96
N LYS A 577 -7.89 -13.74 14.52
CA LYS A 577 -6.57 -13.61 15.16
C LYS A 577 -5.54 -13.17 14.14
N SER A 578 -4.51 -12.47 14.59
CA SER A 578 -3.43 -12.04 13.71
C SER A 578 -2.09 -12.65 14.08
N TYR A 579 -1.16 -12.63 13.13
CA TYR A 579 0.22 -12.98 13.36
C TYR A 579 1.16 -12.13 12.53
N LEU A 580 2.36 -11.88 13.05
CA LEU A 580 3.46 -11.35 12.27
C LEU A 580 4.12 -12.51 11.51
N LEU A 581 3.91 -12.55 10.20
CA LEU A 581 4.52 -13.50 9.28
C LEU A 581 5.95 -13.06 8.93
N CYS A 582 6.87 -14.02 8.89
CA CYS A 582 8.22 -13.85 8.37
C CYS A 582 8.45 -14.80 7.19
N LEU A 583 8.58 -14.25 5.98
CA LEU A 583 8.90 -15.01 4.77
C LEU A 583 10.37 -14.85 4.41
N ASP A 584 11.02 -15.89 3.89
CA ASP A 584 12.28 -15.74 3.15
C ASP A 584 11.98 -14.97 1.86
N ALA A 585 12.64 -13.83 1.64
CA ALA A 585 12.33 -12.94 0.52
C ALA A 585 12.78 -13.49 -0.84
N ARG A 586 13.61 -14.54 -0.85
CA ARG A 586 14.04 -15.21 -2.06
C ARG A 586 13.03 -16.28 -2.48
N THR A 587 12.67 -17.17 -1.57
CA THR A 587 11.82 -18.35 -1.85
C THR A 587 10.34 -18.10 -1.62
N MET A 588 9.97 -17.07 -0.86
CA MET A 588 8.61 -16.83 -0.33
C MET A 588 8.13 -17.91 0.64
N GLU A 589 9.02 -18.80 1.10
CA GLU A 589 8.71 -19.78 2.14
C GLU A 589 8.61 -19.12 3.51
N GLU A 590 7.68 -19.61 4.32
CA GLU A 590 7.55 -19.16 5.69
C GLU A 590 8.71 -19.66 6.53
N ALA A 591 9.51 -18.72 7.04
CA ALA A 591 10.57 -19.00 8.00
C ALA A 591 9.98 -19.19 9.41
N GLY A 592 9.00 -18.37 9.77
CA GLY A 592 8.27 -18.46 11.03
C GLY A 592 7.23 -17.36 11.17
N ARG A 593 6.53 -17.35 12.31
CA ARG A 593 5.53 -16.33 12.65
C ARG A 593 5.44 -16.09 14.14
N ALA A 594 5.00 -14.91 14.55
CA ALA A 594 4.65 -14.58 15.93
C ALA A 594 3.14 -14.38 16.04
N GLU A 595 2.46 -15.26 16.79
CA GLU A 595 1.01 -15.33 16.90
C GLU A 595 0.47 -14.43 18.01
N ALA A 596 -0.57 -13.64 17.68
CA ALA A 596 -1.39 -12.89 18.62
C ALA A 596 -2.73 -13.58 18.82
N ASP A 597 -3.23 -13.59 20.05
CA ASP A 597 -4.54 -14.19 20.39
C ASP A 597 -5.74 -13.26 20.11
N PHE A 598 -5.49 -12.15 19.42
CA PHE A 598 -6.45 -11.11 19.06
C PHE A 598 -6.22 -10.66 17.61
N ALA A 599 -7.24 -10.03 17.03
CA ALA A 599 -7.14 -9.41 15.71
C ALA A 599 -6.30 -8.13 15.77
N ILE A 600 -5.42 -7.96 14.79
CA ILE A 600 -4.73 -6.72 14.49
C ILE A 600 -5.33 -6.21 13.16
N PRO A 601 -5.96 -5.03 13.14
CA PRO A 601 -6.54 -4.44 11.96
C PRO A 601 -5.56 -4.32 10.80
N LEU A 602 -6.11 -4.27 9.59
CA LEU A 602 -5.32 -4.04 8.40
C LEU A 602 -4.74 -2.62 8.42
N SER A 603 -3.46 -2.53 8.78
CA SER A 603 -2.65 -1.31 8.69
C SER A 603 -2.31 -0.96 7.24
N LEU A 604 -1.98 0.31 6.97
CA LEU A 604 -1.60 0.80 5.64
C LEU A 604 -0.10 0.66 5.40
N HIS A 605 0.73 1.48 6.05
CA HIS A 605 2.18 1.46 5.88
C HIS A 605 2.96 1.42 7.20
N GLY A 606 4.27 1.26 7.06
CA GLY A 606 5.15 1.02 8.18
C GLY A 606 6.60 0.94 7.78
N ALA A 607 7.45 0.79 8.78
CA ALA A 607 8.90 0.75 8.62
C ALA A 607 9.51 -0.19 9.66
N HIS A 608 10.51 -0.97 9.23
CA HIS A 608 11.38 -1.68 10.15
C HIS A 608 12.60 -0.81 10.47
N GLN A 609 12.91 -0.72 11.76
CA GLN A 609 14.13 -0.09 12.23
C GLN A 609 15.01 -1.13 12.90
N ALA A 610 16.21 -1.35 12.36
CA ALA A 610 17.19 -2.25 12.95
C ALA A 610 17.54 -1.85 14.39
N LYS A 611 17.86 -2.86 15.22
CA LYS A 611 18.22 -2.65 16.64
C LYS A 611 19.30 -1.57 16.81
N GLY A 612 19.09 -0.66 17.77
CA GLY A 612 20.03 0.43 18.11
C GLY A 612 19.85 1.72 17.31
N HIS A 613 18.87 1.78 16.41
CA HIS A 613 18.63 2.96 15.58
C HIS A 613 17.47 3.87 16.04
N LEU A 614 16.69 3.52 17.06
CA LEU A 614 15.69 4.37 17.72
C LEU A 614 15.69 4.19 19.24
#